data_AF-A0A2Z4UDU5-F1
#
_entry.id   AF-A0A2Z4UDU5-F1
#
_cell.length_a   1.000
_cell.length_b   1.000
_cell.length_c   1.000
_cell.angle_alpha   90.00
_cell.angle_beta   90.00
_cell.angle_gamma   90.00
#
_symmetry.space_group_name_H-M   'P 1'
#
loop_
_entity.id
_entity.type
_entity.pdbx_description
1 polymer ?
#
loop_
_entity_poly.entity_id
_entity_poly.type
_entity_poly.pdbx_seq_one_letter_code
_entity_poly.pdbx_strand_id
1 'polypeptide(L)'
;MDIIQYLLSFIQYQHQQICWLLNFICRYIPLKQWAFDDSHSPKYQKFKVDELPVIKTFVKQDWQFLLEYYTWKYHKSLKPVQRRNGKSIPEDTICPLCGAPHHFIYDNNGGNGQYQCKVCGQTFISGEVASAPVRFICPHCGKTLVAKKDRKFFRIHKCVNPKCPYYLHNLKKVEKKDLKEDYGKNKYKLHYIYREFTGRFLYHGFKFTT
;
A
#
# COMPACT_ATOMS: atom_id res chain seq x y z
N MET A 1 -10.53 8.83 -65.93
CA MET A 1 -10.64 7.97 -64.73
C MET A 1 -11.71 8.57 -63.86
N ASP A 2 -12.82 7.85 -63.66
CA ASP A 2 -13.94 8.31 -62.86
C ASP A 2 -13.54 8.35 -61.38
N ILE A 3 -13.72 9.50 -60.71
CA ILE A 3 -13.31 9.73 -59.32
C ILE A 3 -13.97 8.70 -58.40
N ILE A 4 -15.22 8.32 -58.70
CA ILE A 4 -15.96 7.32 -57.92
C ILE A 4 -15.27 5.96 -58.03
N GLN A 5 -14.86 5.56 -59.24
CA GLN A 5 -14.19 4.28 -59.47
C GLN A 5 -12.79 4.24 -58.84
N TYR A 6 -12.06 5.36 -58.85
CA TYR A 6 -10.78 5.50 -58.15
C TYR A 6 -10.95 5.31 -56.63
N LEU A 7 -11.92 6.02 -56.02
CA LEU A 7 -12.18 5.91 -54.59
C LEU A 7 -12.60 4.49 -54.18
N LEU A 8 -13.44 3.82 -54.98
CA LEU A 8 -13.83 2.42 -54.76
C LEU A 8 -12.62 1.48 -54.79
N SER A 9 -11.72 1.64 -55.77
CA SER A 9 -10.50 0.83 -55.87
C SER A 9 -9.56 1.04 -54.67
N PHE A 10 -9.49 2.29 -54.18
CA PHE A 10 -8.66 2.64 -53.04
C PHE A 10 -9.22 2.05 -51.74
N ILE A 11 -10.53 2.06 -51.54
CA ILE A 11 -11.20 1.41 -50.40
C ILE A 11 -10.93 -0.10 -50.41
N GLN A 12 -11.05 -0.75 -51.57
CA GLN A 12 -10.77 -2.19 -51.70
C GLN A 12 -9.31 -2.52 -51.37
N TYR A 13 -8.37 -1.70 -51.81
CA TYR A 13 -6.95 -1.85 -51.48
C TYR A 13 -6.70 -1.69 -49.97
N GLN A 14 -7.26 -0.65 -49.34
CA GLN A 14 -7.13 -0.46 -47.89
C GLN A 14 -7.71 -1.64 -47.10
N HIS A 15 -8.86 -2.16 -47.52
CA HIS A 15 -9.48 -3.32 -46.90
C HIS A 15 -8.56 -4.55 -46.98
N GLN A 16 -7.91 -4.80 -48.13
CA GLN A 16 -6.91 -5.88 -48.25
C GLN A 16 -5.72 -5.68 -47.31
N GLN A 17 -5.21 -4.46 -47.18
CA GLN A 17 -4.12 -4.16 -46.25
C GLN A 17 -4.53 -4.42 -44.79
N ILE A 18 -5.73 -4.01 -44.40
CA ILE A 18 -6.28 -4.27 -43.06
C ILE A 18 -6.40 -5.78 -42.81
N CYS A 19 -6.95 -6.55 -43.74
CA CYS A 19 -7.05 -8.01 -43.62
C CYS A 19 -5.69 -8.69 -43.51
N TRP A 20 -4.70 -8.22 -44.27
CA TRP A 20 -3.34 -8.74 -44.20
C TRP A 20 -2.68 -8.44 -42.85
N LEU A 21 -2.80 -7.21 -42.36
CA LEU A 21 -2.28 -6.80 -41.06
C LEU A 21 -2.94 -7.57 -39.91
N LEU A 22 -4.27 -7.78 -39.96
CA LEU A 22 -4.97 -8.59 -38.96
C LEU A 22 -4.47 -10.04 -38.95
N ASN A 23 -4.28 -10.65 -40.12
CA ASN A 23 -3.71 -11.99 -40.22
C ASN A 23 -2.28 -12.06 -39.68
N PHE A 24 -1.45 -11.06 -39.98
CA PHE A 24 -0.10 -10.95 -39.45
C PHE A 24 -0.10 -10.88 -37.92
N ILE A 25 -0.93 -10.00 -37.34
CA ILE A 25 -1.08 -9.85 -35.89
C ILE A 25 -1.54 -11.18 -35.26
N CYS A 26 -2.61 -11.80 -35.77
CA CYS A 26 -3.13 -13.05 -35.22
C CYS A 26 -2.15 -14.21 -35.31
N ARG A 27 -1.31 -14.26 -36.35
CA ARG A 27 -0.39 -15.38 -36.59
C ARG A 27 0.94 -15.24 -35.85
N TYR A 28 1.45 -14.01 -35.72
CA TYR A 28 2.81 -13.77 -35.25
C TYR A 28 2.89 -12.99 -33.95
N ILE A 29 1.84 -12.26 -33.56
CA ILE A 29 1.78 -11.57 -32.29
C ILE A 29 0.97 -12.42 -31.32
N PRO A 30 1.59 -12.98 -30.27
CA PRO A 30 0.87 -13.77 -29.28
C PRO A 30 -0.03 -12.83 -28.44
N LEU A 31 -1.27 -12.61 -28.90
CA LEU A 31 -2.23 -11.71 -28.27
C LEU A 31 -2.57 -12.12 -26.82
N LYS A 32 -2.52 -13.43 -26.51
CA LYS A 32 -2.67 -13.93 -25.14
C LYS A 32 -1.49 -13.58 -24.22
N GLN A 33 -0.32 -13.26 -24.77
CA GLN A 33 0.85 -12.89 -23.98
C GLN A 33 0.72 -11.48 -23.40
N TRP A 34 -0.16 -10.63 -23.95
CA TRP A 34 -0.54 -9.35 -23.35
C TRP A 34 -1.40 -9.50 -22.09
N ALA A 35 -2.10 -10.63 -21.96
CA ALA A 35 -2.81 -11.00 -20.72
C ALA A 35 -1.91 -11.74 -19.73
N PHE A 36 -0.71 -12.15 -20.15
CA PHE A 36 0.21 -12.94 -19.34
C PHE A 36 1.24 -12.04 -18.66
N ASP A 37 0.92 -11.74 -17.41
CA ASP A 37 1.70 -11.02 -16.43
C ASP A 37 3.16 -11.51 -16.34
N ASP A 38 4.08 -10.57 -16.60
CA ASP A 38 5.51 -10.52 -16.31
C ASP A 38 6.31 -11.84 -16.36
N SER A 39 7.26 -11.87 -17.30
CA SER A 39 8.40 -12.80 -17.38
C SER A 39 8.62 -13.63 -16.11
N HIS A 40 8.37 -14.94 -16.17
CA HIS A 40 8.68 -15.87 -15.08
C HIS A 40 10.18 -15.94 -14.72
N SER A 41 11.02 -15.24 -15.48
CA SER A 41 12.44 -15.09 -15.19
C SER A 41 12.64 -14.30 -13.88
N PRO A 42 13.30 -14.90 -12.87
CA PRO A 42 13.65 -14.21 -11.63
C PRO A 42 14.43 -12.90 -11.86
N LYS A 43 15.21 -12.84 -12.95
CA LYS A 43 16.03 -11.68 -13.34
C LYS A 43 15.21 -10.41 -13.60
N TYR A 44 14.02 -10.57 -14.16
CA TYR A 44 13.15 -9.47 -14.58
C TYR A 44 12.02 -9.21 -13.58
N GLN A 45 11.67 -10.19 -12.74
CA GLN A 45 10.68 -10.04 -11.66
C GLN A 45 11.02 -8.89 -10.69
N LYS A 46 12.29 -8.48 -10.58
CA LYS A 46 12.70 -7.33 -9.78
C LYS A 46 12.16 -5.98 -10.27
N PHE A 47 11.81 -5.89 -11.54
CA PHE A 47 11.27 -4.67 -12.16
C PHE A 47 9.75 -4.61 -12.14
N LYS A 48 9.09 -5.71 -11.78
CA LYS A 48 7.63 -5.77 -11.65
C LYS A 48 7.12 -4.62 -10.79
N VAL A 49 6.11 -3.91 -11.29
CA VAL A 49 5.39 -2.89 -10.53
C VAL A 49 4.38 -3.60 -9.64
N ASP A 50 4.37 -3.26 -8.34
CA ASP A 50 3.33 -3.79 -7.45
C ASP A 50 2.04 -3.00 -7.61
N GLU A 51 0.93 -3.64 -7.28
CA GLU A 51 -0.37 -2.99 -7.12
C GLU A 51 -0.31 -1.83 -6.12
N LEU A 52 -1.26 -0.90 -6.25
CA LEU A 52 -1.33 0.27 -5.37
C LEU A 52 -1.59 -0.15 -3.91
N PRO A 53 -0.95 0.53 -2.94
CA PRO A 53 -1.19 0.25 -1.53
C PRO A 53 -2.57 0.74 -1.13
N VAL A 54 -3.07 0.23 -0.02
CA VAL A 54 -4.24 0.83 0.61
C VAL A 54 -3.80 2.13 1.29
N ILE A 55 -4.31 3.26 0.80
CA ILE A 55 -4.02 4.58 1.35
C ILE A 55 -4.99 4.84 2.50
N LYS A 56 -4.46 5.05 3.71
CA LYS A 56 -5.25 5.46 4.88
C LYS A 56 -4.88 6.87 5.27
N THR A 57 -5.84 7.78 5.25
CA THR A 57 -5.67 9.12 5.77
C THR A 57 -5.85 9.14 7.29
N PHE A 58 -5.17 10.07 7.95
CA PHE A 58 -5.42 10.34 9.35
C PHE A 58 -6.72 11.15 9.49
N VAL A 59 -7.65 10.61 10.27
CA VAL A 59 -8.89 11.29 10.64
C VAL A 59 -8.92 11.33 12.15
N LYS A 60 -8.90 12.55 12.72
CA LYS A 60 -9.04 12.73 14.15
C LYS A 60 -10.42 12.27 14.58
N GLN A 61 -10.47 11.42 15.59
CA GLN A 61 -11.68 10.92 16.20
C GLN A 61 -11.98 11.74 17.47
N ASP A 62 -13.18 11.59 17.99
CA ASP A 62 -13.56 12.12 19.29
C ASP A 62 -13.81 10.97 20.27
N TRP A 63 -13.04 10.96 21.36
CA TRP A 63 -13.16 9.95 22.39
C TRP A 63 -14.49 10.01 23.13
N GLN A 64 -15.09 11.20 23.32
CA GLN A 64 -16.37 11.33 24.03
C GLN A 64 -17.48 10.68 23.22
N PHE A 65 -17.56 11.04 21.94
CA PHE A 65 -18.45 10.38 20.97
C PHE A 65 -18.26 8.86 20.95
N LEU A 66 -17.00 8.38 20.94
CA LEU A 66 -16.73 6.94 20.93
C LEU A 66 -17.25 6.23 22.20
N LEU A 67 -17.16 6.85 23.38
CA LEU A 67 -17.71 6.29 24.61
C LEU A 67 -19.23 6.15 24.56
N GLU A 68 -19.92 7.18 24.06
CA GLU A 68 -21.37 7.16 23.87
C GLU A 68 -21.77 6.11 22.83
N TYR A 69 -21.07 6.06 21.70
CA TYR A 69 -21.29 5.06 20.65
C TYR A 69 -21.14 3.64 21.18
N TYR A 70 -20.09 3.34 21.97
CA TYR A 70 -19.92 2.01 22.55
C TYR A 70 -21.00 1.67 23.56
N THR A 71 -21.46 2.64 24.34
CA THR A 71 -22.56 2.45 25.29
C THR A 71 -23.86 2.15 24.55
N TRP A 72 -24.16 2.89 23.47
CA TRP A 72 -25.32 2.66 22.62
C TRP A 72 -25.26 1.30 21.91
N LYS A 73 -24.13 0.97 21.28
CA LYS A 73 -23.98 -0.23 20.43
C LYS A 73 -23.83 -1.53 21.22
N TYR A 74 -23.07 -1.49 22.33
CA TYR A 74 -22.69 -2.70 23.07
C TYR A 74 -23.34 -2.77 24.47
N HIS A 75 -24.14 -1.76 24.85
CA HIS A 75 -24.78 -1.65 26.17
C HIS A 75 -23.78 -1.75 27.34
N LYS A 76 -22.53 -1.34 27.10
CA LYS A 76 -21.43 -1.40 28.08
C LYS A 76 -20.67 -0.10 28.08
N SER A 77 -20.63 0.57 29.23
CA SER A 77 -19.81 1.76 29.43
C SER A 77 -18.33 1.38 29.55
N LEU A 78 -17.49 2.03 28.75
CA LEU A 78 -16.05 1.82 28.78
C LEU A 78 -15.45 2.60 29.96
N LYS A 79 -15.06 1.89 31.03
CA LYS A 79 -14.44 2.50 32.21
C LYS A 79 -12.98 2.88 31.97
N PRO A 80 -12.41 3.83 32.73
CA PRO A 80 -10.97 4.11 32.74
C PRO A 80 -10.11 2.86 32.99
N VAL A 81 -8.82 2.97 32.70
CA VAL A 81 -7.85 1.88 32.95
C VAL A 81 -7.61 1.75 34.46
N GLN A 82 -7.92 0.59 35.03
CA GLN A 82 -7.52 0.26 36.40
C GLN A 82 -6.07 -0.27 36.41
N ARG A 83 -5.17 0.48 37.04
CA ARG A 83 -3.75 0.17 37.10
C ARG A 83 -3.46 -0.65 38.36
N ARG A 84 -2.83 -1.82 38.19
CA ARG A 84 -2.52 -2.73 39.31
C ARG A 84 -1.12 -2.54 39.89
N ASN A 85 -0.18 -1.98 39.13
CA ASN A 85 1.26 -1.98 39.46
C ASN A 85 1.77 -0.63 40.01
N GLY A 86 0.89 0.29 40.42
CA GLY A 86 1.26 1.61 40.94
C GLY A 86 1.88 2.59 39.93
N LYS A 87 2.28 2.14 38.73
CA LYS A 87 2.83 3.00 37.67
C LYS A 87 1.76 3.94 37.09
N SER A 88 1.99 5.24 37.24
CA SER A 88 1.22 6.31 36.58
C SER A 88 1.75 6.56 35.17
N ILE A 89 0.88 7.08 34.30
CA ILE A 89 1.25 7.64 33.00
C ILE A 89 1.19 9.15 33.19
N PRO A 90 2.11 9.92 32.60
CA PRO A 90 2.08 11.37 32.68
C PRO A 90 0.71 11.95 32.31
N GLU A 91 0.23 12.93 33.08
CA GLU A 91 -1.14 13.44 32.96
C GLU A 91 -1.41 14.13 31.61
N ASP A 92 -0.36 14.67 31.00
CA ASP A 92 -0.30 15.28 29.67
C ASP A 92 -0.38 14.26 28.51
N THR A 93 -0.34 12.96 28.82
CA THR A 93 -0.43 11.93 27.77
C THR A 93 -1.85 11.86 27.21
N ILE A 94 -1.98 12.19 25.94
CA ILE A 94 -3.25 12.19 25.20
C ILE A 94 -3.15 11.24 24.01
N CYS A 95 -4.22 10.52 23.72
CA CYS A 95 -4.30 9.70 22.53
C CYS A 95 -4.27 10.60 21.28
N PRO A 96 -3.27 10.46 20.39
CA PRO A 96 -3.14 11.30 19.21
C PRO A 96 -4.25 11.09 18.18
N LEU A 97 -4.95 9.93 18.20
CA LEU A 97 -6.04 9.64 17.26
C LEU A 97 -7.38 10.21 17.72
N CYS A 98 -7.79 9.93 18.96
CA CYS A 98 -9.13 10.27 19.45
C CYS A 98 -9.17 11.36 20.54
N GLY A 99 -8.02 11.81 21.03
CA GLY A 99 -7.97 12.80 22.11
C GLY A 99 -8.26 12.26 23.52
N ALA A 100 -8.41 10.93 23.69
CA ALA A 100 -8.64 10.34 25.01
C ALA A 100 -7.46 10.66 25.96
N PRO A 101 -7.72 11.13 27.19
CA PRO A 101 -6.65 11.52 28.12
C PRO A 101 -6.05 10.30 28.84
N HIS A 102 -4.99 10.54 29.63
CA HIS A 102 -4.12 9.54 30.26
C HIS A 102 -4.86 8.43 31.05
N HIS A 103 -6.04 8.71 31.60
CA HIS A 103 -6.83 7.71 32.34
C HIS A 103 -7.38 6.58 31.46
N PHE A 104 -7.48 6.77 30.14
CA PHE A 104 -7.88 5.73 29.17
C PHE A 104 -6.68 5.10 28.44
N ILE A 105 -5.46 5.31 28.90
CA ILE A 105 -4.26 4.90 28.20
C ILE A 105 -3.58 3.78 28.99
N TYR A 106 -3.27 2.69 28.29
CA TYR A 106 -2.44 1.61 28.80
C TYR A 106 -0.96 1.92 28.52
N ASP A 107 -0.10 1.59 29.47
CA ASP A 107 1.32 1.39 29.22
C ASP A 107 1.49 0.00 28.60
N ASN A 108 1.63 -0.03 27.28
CA ASN A 108 1.58 -1.26 26.49
C ASN A 108 2.84 -2.12 26.67
N ASN A 109 3.98 -1.50 26.98
CA ASN A 109 5.27 -2.18 27.13
C ASN A 109 5.86 -2.04 28.54
N GLY A 110 5.03 -1.75 29.56
CA GLY A 110 5.43 -1.77 30.97
C GLY A 110 6.50 -0.75 31.38
N GLY A 111 6.62 0.36 30.65
CA GLY A 111 7.51 1.48 30.96
C GLY A 111 8.44 1.88 29.82
N ASN A 112 8.43 1.14 28.72
CA ASN A 112 9.31 1.38 27.56
C ASN A 112 8.72 2.38 26.55
N GLY A 113 7.93 3.36 27.02
CA GLY A 113 7.44 4.49 26.24
C GLY A 113 6.40 4.17 25.14
N GLN A 114 5.86 2.95 25.06
CA GLN A 114 4.77 2.63 24.14
C GLN A 114 3.44 2.58 24.88
N TYR A 115 2.48 3.36 24.38
CA TYR A 115 1.14 3.48 24.93
C TYR A 115 0.09 2.87 24.00
N GLN A 116 -1.03 2.41 24.57
CA GLN A 116 -2.20 1.97 23.81
C GLN A 116 -3.47 2.61 24.35
N CYS A 117 -4.24 3.26 23.48
CA CYS A 117 -5.52 3.85 23.87
C CYS A 117 -6.60 2.77 24.04
N LYS A 118 -7.26 2.76 25.19
CA LYS A 118 -8.41 1.87 25.48
C LYS A 118 -9.65 2.24 24.67
N VAL A 119 -9.82 3.52 24.31
CA VAL A 119 -11.02 4.02 23.59
C VAL A 119 -10.97 3.63 22.11
N CYS A 120 -9.92 4.00 21.38
CA CYS A 120 -9.83 3.75 19.93
C CYS A 120 -8.88 2.60 19.55
N GLY A 121 -8.17 2.00 20.50
CA GLY A 121 -7.22 0.91 20.25
C GLY A 121 -5.86 1.34 19.67
N GLN A 122 -5.66 2.63 19.39
CA GLN A 122 -4.43 3.14 18.78
C GLN A 122 -3.22 2.94 19.70
N THR A 123 -2.18 2.29 19.18
CA THR A 123 -0.85 2.21 19.81
C THR A 123 0.03 3.36 19.32
N PHE A 124 0.77 4.01 20.22
CA PHE A 124 1.64 5.14 19.89
C PHE A 124 2.84 5.22 20.85
N ILE A 125 3.92 5.86 20.39
CA ILE A 125 5.13 6.15 21.20
C ILE A 125 5.29 7.66 21.29
N SER A 126 5.22 8.35 20.13
CA SER A 126 5.07 9.80 20.02
C SER A 126 3.78 10.17 19.30
N GLY A 127 3.27 11.38 19.56
CA GLY A 127 2.07 11.91 18.90
C GLY A 127 2.24 12.11 17.39
N GLU A 128 3.45 12.44 16.93
CA GLU A 128 3.75 12.80 15.54
C GLU A 128 3.55 11.65 14.53
N VAL A 129 4.01 10.44 14.86
CA VAL A 129 3.84 9.27 13.97
C VAL A 129 2.36 8.86 13.91
N ALA A 130 1.64 9.10 15.01
CA ALA A 130 0.24 8.76 15.11
C ALA A 130 -0.66 9.70 14.29
N SER A 131 -0.24 10.94 14.07
CA SER A 131 -0.96 11.99 13.34
C SER A 131 -0.52 12.18 11.87
N ALA A 132 0.41 11.34 11.37
CA ALA A 132 0.86 11.42 9.98
C ALA A 132 -0.33 11.40 9.00
N PRO A 133 -0.45 12.39 8.08
CA PRO A 133 -1.67 12.64 7.31
C PRO A 133 -2.05 11.48 6.40
N VAL A 134 -1.06 10.73 5.92
CA VAL A 134 -1.24 9.58 5.03
C VAL A 134 -0.37 8.42 5.50
N ARG A 135 -0.95 7.22 5.53
CA ARG A 135 -0.28 5.95 5.76
C ARG A 135 -0.51 5.02 4.59
N PHE A 136 0.56 4.49 4.04
CA PHE A 136 0.49 3.42 3.05
C PHE A 136 0.44 2.07 3.76
N ILE A 137 -0.57 1.26 3.43
CA ILE A 137 -0.78 -0.05 4.03
C ILE A 137 -0.53 -1.13 2.97
N CYS A 138 0.18 -2.18 3.35
CA CYS A 138 0.40 -3.33 2.49
C CYS A 138 -0.93 -4.02 2.17
N PRO A 139 -1.28 -4.19 0.88
CA PRO A 139 -2.56 -4.81 0.49
C PRO A 139 -2.63 -6.29 0.88
N HIS A 140 -1.48 -6.96 1.01
CA HIS A 140 -1.43 -8.40 1.31
C HIS A 140 -1.48 -8.76 2.79
N CYS A 141 -1.13 -7.84 3.70
CA CYS A 141 -1.07 -8.16 5.14
C CYS A 141 -1.63 -7.09 6.07
N GLY A 142 -2.12 -5.97 5.55
CA GLY A 142 -2.72 -4.91 6.34
C GLY A 142 -1.75 -4.14 7.25
N LYS A 143 -0.45 -4.42 7.19
CA LYS A 143 0.58 -3.70 7.97
C LYS A 143 1.05 -2.46 7.23
N THR A 144 1.33 -1.41 8.00
CA THR A 144 1.89 -0.15 7.50
C THR A 144 3.23 -0.39 6.81
N LEU A 145 3.41 0.23 5.64
CA LEU A 145 4.68 0.22 4.93
C LEU A 145 5.68 1.15 5.62
N VAL A 146 6.95 0.77 5.57
CA VAL A 146 8.03 1.56 6.14
C VAL A 146 8.77 2.26 5.02
N ALA A 147 8.93 3.58 5.12
CA ALA A 147 9.83 4.33 4.26
C ALA A 147 11.27 3.84 4.45
N LYS A 148 11.91 3.36 3.38
CA LYS A 148 13.25 2.76 3.43
C LYS A 148 14.30 3.57 2.71
N LYS A 149 13.94 4.25 1.62
CA LYS A 149 14.87 5.04 0.81
C LYS A 149 14.16 6.27 0.28
N ASP A 150 14.78 7.40 0.44
CA ASP A 150 14.37 8.66 -0.19
C ASP A 150 15.26 8.91 -1.41
N ARG A 151 14.62 9.17 -2.56
CA ARG A 151 15.28 9.52 -3.83
C ARG A 151 14.77 10.88 -4.29
N LYS A 152 15.48 11.52 -5.21
CA LYS A 152 15.17 12.86 -5.72
C LYS A 152 13.70 13.05 -6.16
N PHE A 153 13.09 12.03 -6.77
CA PHE A 153 11.73 12.13 -7.34
C PHE A 153 10.70 11.21 -6.70
N PHE A 154 11.14 10.32 -5.80
CA PHE A 154 10.23 9.37 -5.15
C PHE A 154 10.82 8.82 -3.85
N ARG A 155 9.93 8.43 -2.96
CA ARG A 155 10.21 7.69 -1.72
C ARG A 155 9.80 6.22 -1.89
N ILE A 156 10.66 5.31 -1.45
CA ILE A 156 10.39 3.87 -1.48
C ILE A 156 9.85 3.42 -0.12
N HIS A 157 8.64 2.90 -0.14
CA HIS A 157 7.96 2.27 0.98
C HIS A 157 7.99 0.75 0.83
N LYS A 158 8.33 0.02 1.90
CA LYS A 158 8.50 -1.44 1.86
C LYS A 158 7.69 -2.10 2.98
N CYS A 159 7.03 -3.21 2.66
CA CYS A 159 6.45 -4.10 3.67
C CYS A 159 7.58 -4.90 4.34
N VAL A 160 7.81 -4.67 5.64
CA VAL A 160 8.87 -5.36 6.40
C VAL A 160 8.37 -6.57 7.19
N ASN A 161 7.07 -6.88 7.13
CA ASN A 161 6.48 -7.97 7.89
C ASN A 161 6.98 -9.34 7.37
N PRO A 162 7.73 -10.13 8.16
CA PRO A 162 8.24 -11.43 7.73
C PRO A 162 7.14 -12.48 7.56
N LYS A 163 5.95 -12.25 8.14
CA LYS A 163 4.76 -13.11 8.00
C LYS A 163 3.82 -12.66 6.89
N CYS A 164 4.23 -11.70 6.05
CA CYS A 164 3.38 -11.22 4.95
C CYS A 164 3.17 -12.33 3.91
N PRO A 165 1.93 -12.61 3.48
CA PRO A 165 1.65 -13.65 2.47
C PRO A 165 2.43 -13.44 1.17
N TYR A 166 2.55 -12.20 0.69
CA TYR A 166 3.34 -11.86 -0.50
C TYR A 166 4.82 -12.22 -0.34
N TYR A 167 5.39 -11.89 0.82
CA TYR A 167 6.78 -12.22 1.13
C TYR A 167 7.00 -13.73 1.16
N LEU A 168 6.15 -14.45 1.89
CA LEU A 168 6.24 -15.91 2.01
C LEU A 168 6.04 -16.60 0.65
N HIS A 169 5.12 -16.09 -0.18
CA HIS A 169 4.90 -16.62 -1.52
C HIS A 169 6.15 -16.45 -2.42
N ASN A 170 6.76 -15.26 -2.43
CA ASN A 170 7.97 -15.03 -3.23
C ASN A 170 9.20 -15.74 -2.66
N LEU A 171 9.28 -15.90 -1.33
CA LEU A 171 10.39 -16.62 -0.69
C LEU A 171 10.44 -18.10 -1.13
N LYS A 172 9.28 -18.73 -1.37
CA LYS A 172 9.20 -20.12 -1.88
C LYS A 172 9.78 -20.27 -3.29
N LYS A 173 9.88 -19.19 -4.07
CA LYS A 173 10.42 -19.19 -5.44
C LYS A 173 11.94 -18.98 -5.50
N VAL A 174 12.57 -18.69 -4.36
CA VAL A 174 14.02 -18.47 -4.28
C VAL A 174 14.74 -19.81 -4.39
N GLU A 175 15.77 -19.87 -5.23
CA GLU A 175 16.60 -21.07 -5.32
C GLU A 175 17.32 -21.36 -3.99
N LYS A 176 17.40 -22.64 -3.62
CA LYS A 176 18.04 -23.07 -2.36
C LYS A 176 19.50 -22.61 -2.23
N LYS A 177 20.21 -22.46 -3.36
CA LYS A 177 21.59 -21.95 -3.39
C LYS A 177 21.66 -20.49 -2.94
N ASP A 178 20.76 -19.65 -3.45
CA ASP A 178 20.71 -18.21 -3.13
C ASP A 178 20.19 -17.95 -1.71
N LEU A 179 19.53 -18.94 -1.08
CA LEU A 179 19.18 -18.87 0.35
C LEU A 179 20.38 -19.08 1.28
N LYS A 180 21.42 -19.79 0.81
CA LYS A 180 22.65 -20.06 1.57
C LYS A 180 23.75 -19.04 1.30
N GLU A 181 23.71 -18.36 0.16
CA GLU A 181 24.65 -17.31 -0.19
C GLU A 181 24.35 -16.01 0.57
N ASP A 182 25.40 -15.37 1.07
CA ASP A 182 25.29 -14.03 1.65
C ASP A 182 24.72 -13.06 0.61
N TYR A 183 23.67 -12.33 1.00
CA TYR A 183 22.94 -11.41 0.13
C TYR A 183 22.28 -12.05 -1.12
N GLY A 184 22.25 -13.38 -1.27
CA GLY A 184 21.65 -14.05 -2.44
C GLY A 184 20.16 -13.70 -2.64
N LYS A 185 19.44 -13.43 -1.54
CA LYS A 185 18.04 -12.94 -1.56
C LYS A 185 17.87 -11.59 -2.27
N ASN A 186 18.91 -10.75 -2.37
CA ASN A 186 18.84 -9.44 -3.04
C ASN A 186 18.66 -9.56 -4.55
N LYS A 187 18.93 -10.75 -5.13
CA LYS A 187 18.65 -11.06 -6.54
C LYS A 187 17.14 -11.06 -6.83
N TYR A 188 16.30 -11.23 -5.80
CA TYR A 188 14.86 -11.42 -5.90
C TYR A 188 14.09 -10.23 -5.30
N LYS A 189 12.92 -9.94 -5.89
CA LYS A 189 11.93 -9.07 -5.26
C LYS A 189 11.06 -9.87 -4.31
N LEU A 190 11.44 -9.86 -3.03
CA LEU A 190 10.72 -10.64 -2.01
C LEU A 190 9.57 -9.87 -1.37
N HIS A 191 9.77 -8.60 -1.07
CA HIS A 191 8.78 -7.81 -0.34
C HIS A 191 7.98 -6.93 -1.29
N TYR A 192 6.74 -6.67 -0.90
CA TYR A 192 5.91 -5.63 -1.49
C TYR A 192 6.59 -4.26 -1.33
N ILE A 193 6.69 -3.51 -2.43
CA ILE A 193 7.34 -2.21 -2.51
C ILE A 193 6.43 -1.23 -3.24
N TYR A 194 6.14 -0.11 -2.59
CA TYR A 194 5.46 1.03 -3.19
C TYR A 194 6.43 2.20 -3.39
N ARG A 195 6.29 2.92 -4.51
CA ARG A 195 7.05 4.13 -4.81
C ARG A 195 6.07 5.31 -4.77
N GLU A 196 6.22 6.16 -3.75
CA GLU A 196 5.51 7.42 -3.61
C GLU A 196 6.29 8.48 -4.40
N PHE A 197 5.73 8.98 -5.49
CA PHE A 197 6.38 10.03 -6.27
C PHE A 197 6.18 11.39 -5.60
N THR A 198 7.29 12.05 -5.27
CA THR A 198 7.31 13.35 -4.56
C THR A 198 7.46 14.54 -5.51
N GLY A 199 7.69 14.27 -6.80
CA GLY A 199 7.73 15.31 -7.82
C GLY A 199 6.39 16.02 -7.94
N ARG A 200 6.42 17.36 -7.95
CA ARG A 200 5.32 18.21 -8.41
C ARG A 200 5.21 17.99 -9.92
N PHE A 201 4.60 16.87 -10.34
CA PHE A 201 4.18 16.73 -11.72
C PHE A 201 3.18 17.86 -11.95
N LEU A 202 3.58 18.86 -12.73
CA LEU A 202 2.71 19.94 -13.15
C LEU A 202 1.48 19.29 -13.78
N TYR A 203 0.36 19.33 -13.06
CA TYR A 203 -0.95 18.96 -13.57
C TYR A 203 -1.35 20.01 -14.61
N HIS A 204 -0.82 19.90 -15.83
CA HIS A 204 -1.57 20.32 -16.99
C HIS A 204 -2.50 19.17 -17.35
N GLY A 205 -3.75 19.20 -16.86
CA GLY A 205 -4.84 18.57 -17.61
C GLY A 205 -5.84 17.66 -16.90
N PHE A 206 -5.86 17.54 -15.57
CA PHE A 206 -7.01 16.88 -14.92
C PHE A 206 -7.48 17.67 -13.70
N LYS A 207 -8.40 18.62 -13.96
CA LYS A 207 -9.32 19.13 -12.94
C LYS A 207 -10.31 18.01 -12.66
N PHE A 208 -10.17 17.33 -11.51
CA PHE A 208 -11.31 16.67 -10.91
C PHE A 208 -12.21 17.77 -10.36
N THR A 209 -13.29 18.06 -11.06
CA THR A 209 -14.39 18.87 -10.56
C THR A 209 -15.09 18.09 -9.47
N THR A 210 -14.95 18.60 -8.24
CA THR A 210 -15.76 18.49 -7.01
C THR A 210 -16.66 17.28 -6.85
#